data_AF-A0AAE8U2A4-F1
#
_entry.id   AF-A0AAE8U2A4-F1
#
_cell.length_a   1.000
_cell.length_b   1.000
_cell.length_c   1.000
_cell.angle_alpha   90.00
_cell.angle_beta   90.00
_cell.angle_gamma   90.00
#
_symmetry.space_group_name_H-M   'P 1'
#
loop_
_entity.id
_entity.type
_entity.pdbx_description
1 polymer ?
#
loop_
_entity_poly.entity_id
_entity_poly.type
_entity_poly.pdbx_seq_one_letter_code
_entity_poly.pdbx_strand_id
1 'polypeptide(L)'
;MDEFRLALDADHPFAEFHKDPSADSPLITARPRLTGDMLVVPTGRVSEDQLWMEVLYQKNETARPLKGWIESKFVGEKHDRGPEAVPPVNTALFVAECVRYELSCLDDKTVGSDYLLAWAILESNLVNFGPQLTDKAAIGPYQLNPKDWEAYLNAPELNLNPGPTGRLSALAQIDCAAWLGKRDALDFAAKIAPEDSVGEYIPSLLNIFHVRLLGLDAAVEVQTIQSKKQANPAMDVVLSKIGLSASEIETLVADRPKFLGKAPGGGFSSVDAFVNVTAVALTDAMKKAFTLLKAIPGFIPDIDNKAASKAWMDIAQAELKAWSDQNLKESSEPGLGFVRKYLDAASKDLPGNSAWCGAFVAWCLKQAGLADTVVRGPAWAANWVNWGDLDLRQRDPAGIPFGAVVVLAPADNTDTSGHVAFFTQTMPLGKIELLGGNQSNLLKTMVVERNKIVSVRWLSALDPAPDATDETPVDGGVEGATDRDVLILARTLYGEARGETAAGREAVADVVMNRVAAHTWFGSSVAGVCLKSWQFSCWNANDPNRKVIERVSEANADEVFRDCLRIARGAVTGAIKGGSKGANHYHADSMKRFPAWAKRSLETARVGHHIFYKL
;
A
#
# COMPACT_ATOMS: atom_id res chain seq x y z
N MET A 1 -25.10 3.77 4.94
CA MET A 1 -26.25 3.41 5.79
C MET A 1 -27.31 2.82 4.88
N ASP A 2 -28.01 1.78 5.32
CA ASP A 2 -29.01 1.12 4.51
C ASP A 2 -30.25 2.01 4.36
N GLU A 3 -30.66 2.23 3.12
CA GLU A 3 -31.88 2.96 2.79
C GLU A 3 -33.04 1.97 2.65
N PHE A 4 -34.23 2.41 3.03
CA PHE A 4 -35.45 1.60 3.01
C PHE A 4 -36.54 2.35 2.27
N ARG A 5 -37.34 1.59 1.51
CA ARG A 5 -38.58 2.08 0.92
C ARG A 5 -39.65 2.18 1.98
N LEU A 6 -40.63 3.03 1.77
CA LEU A 6 -41.81 3.09 2.62
C LEU A 6 -42.82 2.01 2.22
N ALA A 7 -43.34 1.26 3.20
CA ALA A 7 -44.43 0.31 3.02
C ALA A 7 -45.78 1.04 3.07
N LEU A 8 -46.14 1.67 1.95
CA LEU A 8 -47.40 2.40 1.79
C LEU A 8 -48.42 1.56 1.01
N ASP A 9 -49.70 1.75 1.31
CA ASP A 9 -50.82 1.08 0.64
C ASP A 9 -51.92 2.09 0.25
N ALA A 10 -53.03 1.58 -0.31
CA ALA A 10 -54.13 2.43 -0.76
C ALA A 10 -54.83 3.16 0.40
N ASP A 11 -54.82 2.59 1.60
CA ASP A 11 -55.43 3.17 2.80
C ASP A 11 -54.47 4.13 3.53
N HIS A 12 -53.15 3.96 3.31
CA HIS A 12 -52.07 4.77 3.86
C HIS A 12 -51.12 5.27 2.76
N PRO A 13 -51.52 6.28 1.96
CA PRO A 13 -50.74 6.73 0.81
C PRO A 13 -49.48 7.54 1.17
N PHE A 14 -49.20 7.74 2.46
CA PHE A 14 -48.02 8.43 2.98
C PHE A 14 -47.75 8.06 4.43
N ALA A 15 -46.51 8.28 4.89
CA ALA A 15 -46.13 8.23 6.30
C ALA A 15 -45.99 9.66 6.87
N GLU A 16 -46.60 9.92 8.03
CA GLU A 16 -46.44 11.19 8.73
C GLU A 16 -45.08 11.25 9.44
N PHE A 17 -44.36 12.37 9.31
CA PHE A 17 -42.98 12.51 9.80
C PHE A 17 -42.91 13.48 10.99
N HIS A 18 -42.85 12.91 12.19
CA HIS A 18 -43.01 13.60 13.47
C HIS A 18 -41.69 13.97 14.13
N LYS A 19 -41.71 14.98 15.01
CA LYS A 19 -40.57 15.36 15.85
C LYS A 19 -40.32 14.38 16.98
N ASP A 20 -41.38 13.80 17.53
CA ASP A 20 -41.40 12.87 18.66
C ASP A 20 -42.22 11.60 18.30
N PRO A 21 -42.03 10.46 18.98
CA PRO A 21 -42.71 9.19 18.68
C PRO A 21 -44.17 9.17 19.17
N SER A 22 -45.02 10.00 18.60
CA SER A 22 -46.45 10.07 18.91
C SER A 22 -47.25 10.68 17.76
N ALA A 23 -48.48 10.21 17.55
CA ALA A 23 -49.39 10.75 16.54
C ALA A 23 -49.76 12.22 16.82
N ASP A 24 -49.75 12.64 18.09
CA ASP A 24 -50.04 14.02 18.50
C ASP A 24 -48.82 14.95 18.37
N SER A 25 -47.63 14.39 18.03
CA SER A 25 -46.41 15.18 17.89
C SER A 25 -46.49 16.12 16.68
N PRO A 26 -45.96 17.35 16.77
CA PRO A 26 -45.75 18.19 15.61
C PRO A 26 -44.91 17.52 14.54
N LEU A 27 -45.17 17.85 13.28
CA LEU A 27 -44.44 17.34 12.12
C LEU A 27 -43.12 18.09 11.90
N ILE A 28 -42.14 17.43 11.29
CA ILE A 28 -40.77 17.94 11.10
C ILE A 28 -40.73 19.11 10.09
N THR A 29 -41.55 19.08 9.04
CA THR A 29 -41.59 20.13 8.01
C THR A 29 -43.01 20.52 7.61
N ALA A 30 -43.14 21.62 6.87
CA ALA A 30 -44.40 22.10 6.29
C ALA A 30 -44.95 21.19 5.16
N ARG A 31 -44.18 20.20 4.67
CA ARG A 31 -44.69 19.11 3.83
C ARG A 31 -44.79 17.84 4.70
N PRO A 32 -45.99 17.54 5.21
CA PRO A 32 -46.14 16.68 6.39
C PRO A 32 -45.92 15.17 6.16
N ARG A 33 -45.58 14.75 4.93
CA ARG A 33 -45.89 13.40 4.43
C ARG A 33 -44.75 12.87 3.57
N LEU A 34 -44.17 11.75 3.98
CA LEU A 34 -43.23 11.00 3.16
C LEU A 34 -44.03 10.09 2.22
N THR A 35 -43.72 10.18 0.92
CA THR A 35 -44.44 9.46 -0.15
C THR A 35 -43.60 8.31 -0.70
N GLY A 36 -44.20 7.40 -1.47
CA GLY A 36 -43.58 6.12 -1.84
C GLY A 36 -42.31 6.22 -2.70
N ASP A 37 -42.02 7.38 -3.28
CA ASP A 37 -40.78 7.70 -3.99
C ASP A 37 -39.62 8.10 -3.07
N MET A 38 -39.88 8.28 -1.78
CA MET A 38 -38.90 8.71 -0.78
C MET A 38 -38.26 7.51 -0.06
N LEU A 39 -36.97 7.67 0.26
CA LEU A 39 -36.19 6.68 1.01
C LEU A 39 -35.87 7.21 2.40
N VAL A 40 -35.87 6.30 3.37
CA VAL A 40 -35.53 6.60 4.77
C VAL A 40 -34.40 5.72 5.25
N VAL A 41 -33.61 6.24 6.19
CA VAL A 41 -32.52 5.51 6.84
C VAL A 41 -32.86 5.33 8.32
N PRO A 42 -33.14 4.09 8.79
CA PRO A 42 -33.34 3.81 10.20
C PRO A 42 -32.11 4.18 11.02
N THR A 43 -32.32 4.88 12.13
CA THR A 43 -31.24 5.22 13.09
C THR A 43 -30.97 4.11 14.11
N GLY A 44 -31.86 3.11 14.19
CA GLY A 44 -31.86 2.07 15.21
C GLY A 44 -32.58 2.44 16.50
N ARG A 45 -33.07 3.67 16.65
CA ARG A 45 -33.92 4.08 17.78
C ARG A 45 -35.39 3.79 17.52
N VAL A 46 -36.05 3.20 18.51
CA VAL A 46 -37.49 2.89 18.53
C VAL A 46 -38.12 3.41 19.82
N SER A 47 -39.42 3.67 19.80
CA SER A 47 -40.19 4.01 21.00
C SER A 47 -40.30 2.81 21.96
N GLU A 48 -40.69 3.05 23.20
CA GLU A 48 -40.85 1.98 24.21
C GLU A 48 -41.87 0.91 23.79
N ASP A 49 -42.94 1.32 23.09
CA ASP A 49 -43.97 0.43 22.53
C ASP A 49 -43.59 -0.16 21.17
N GLN A 50 -42.41 0.20 20.63
CA GLN A 50 -41.89 -0.15 19.30
C GLN A 50 -42.78 0.25 18.11
N LEU A 51 -43.85 1.01 18.34
CA LEU A 51 -44.76 1.47 17.28
C LEU A 51 -44.12 2.55 16.42
N TRP A 52 -43.08 3.23 16.91
CA TRP A 52 -42.40 4.31 16.21
C TRP A 52 -40.92 4.01 16.02
N MET A 53 -40.39 4.41 14.88
CA MET A 53 -38.99 4.32 14.53
C MET A 53 -38.43 5.68 14.12
N GLU A 54 -37.25 6.00 14.65
CA GLU A 54 -36.54 7.22 14.31
C GLU A 54 -35.73 6.99 13.03
N VAL A 55 -35.99 7.82 12.03
CA VAL A 55 -35.39 7.73 10.69
C VAL A 55 -34.77 9.05 10.25
N LEU A 56 -33.81 8.95 9.34
CA LEU A 56 -33.28 10.08 8.58
C LEU A 56 -33.92 10.10 7.20
N TYR A 57 -34.36 11.28 6.77
CA TYR A 57 -34.84 11.55 5.42
C TYR A 57 -34.02 12.68 4.80
N GLN A 58 -33.58 12.50 3.56
CA GLN A 58 -32.81 13.50 2.82
C GLN A 58 -33.51 13.78 1.49
N LYS A 59 -33.84 15.04 1.23
CA LYS A 59 -34.60 15.44 0.03
C LYS A 59 -33.82 15.23 -1.27
N ASN A 60 -32.49 15.42 -1.22
CA ASN A 60 -31.55 15.20 -2.31
C ASN A 60 -30.13 15.11 -1.74
N GLU A 61 -29.15 14.71 -2.54
CA GLU A 61 -27.77 14.42 -2.10
C GLU A 61 -27.04 15.59 -1.42
N THR A 62 -27.46 16.83 -1.68
CA THR A 62 -26.82 18.04 -1.13
C THR A 62 -27.56 18.64 0.07
N ALA A 63 -28.79 18.21 0.35
CA ALA A 63 -29.58 18.71 1.47
C ALA A 63 -29.12 18.07 2.79
N ARG A 64 -29.15 18.82 3.89
CA ARG A 64 -28.88 18.24 5.21
C ARG A 64 -29.97 17.20 5.55
N PRO A 65 -29.61 15.99 6.00
CA PRO A 65 -30.59 14.99 6.44
C PRO A 65 -31.46 15.53 7.58
N LEU A 66 -32.77 15.37 7.45
CA LEU A 66 -33.75 15.65 8.47
C LEU A 66 -33.98 14.39 9.30
N LYS A 67 -34.09 14.56 10.62
CA LYS A 67 -34.21 13.47 11.58
C LYS A 67 -35.56 13.56 12.27
N GLY A 68 -36.34 12.48 12.28
CA GLY A 68 -37.66 12.45 12.91
C GLY A 68 -38.20 11.02 13.04
N TRP A 69 -39.47 10.90 13.41
CA TRP A 69 -40.13 9.64 13.73
C TRP A 69 -41.26 9.33 12.75
N ILE A 70 -41.40 8.06 12.39
CA ILE A 70 -42.53 7.50 11.64
C ILE A 70 -43.04 6.25 12.35
N GLU A 71 -44.28 5.84 12.10
CA GLU A 71 -44.74 4.52 12.57
C GLU A 71 -43.88 3.42 11.93
N SER A 72 -43.41 2.48 12.75
CA SER A 72 -42.51 1.39 12.35
C SER A 72 -43.06 0.56 11.19
N LYS A 73 -44.39 0.41 11.09
CA LYS A 73 -45.08 -0.31 10.00
C LYS A 73 -44.78 0.26 8.61
N PHE A 74 -44.41 1.54 8.53
CA PHE A 74 -44.10 2.21 7.27
C PHE A 74 -42.66 1.99 6.80
N VAL A 75 -41.78 1.42 7.62
CA VAL A 75 -40.44 1.01 7.16
C VAL A 75 -40.59 -0.32 6.41
N GLY A 76 -40.50 -0.24 5.08
CA GLY A 76 -40.68 -1.39 4.19
C GLY A 76 -39.38 -2.12 3.90
N GLU A 77 -39.26 -2.61 2.67
CA GLU A 77 -38.07 -3.36 2.24
C GLU A 77 -36.84 -2.46 2.08
N LYS A 78 -35.67 -3.05 2.35
CA LYS A 78 -34.38 -2.40 2.08
C LYS A 78 -34.30 -2.04 0.59
N HIS A 79 -34.00 -0.78 0.31
CA HIS A 79 -33.77 -0.30 -1.04
C HIS A 79 -32.36 -0.69 -1.49
N ASP A 80 -32.29 -1.64 -2.41
CA ASP A 80 -31.04 -1.99 -3.07
C ASP A 80 -30.82 -1.05 -4.27
N ARG A 81 -29.98 -0.03 -4.09
CA ARG A 81 -29.49 0.80 -5.20
C ARG A 81 -28.55 -0.09 -6.02
N GLY A 82 -29.09 -0.81 -7.00
CA GLY A 82 -28.30 -1.66 -7.90
C GLY A 82 -27.12 -0.91 -8.55
N PRO A 83 -26.20 -1.62 -9.24
CA PRO A 83 -24.94 -1.06 -9.73
C PRO A 83 -25.06 0.19 -10.63
N GLU A 84 -26.21 0.37 -11.28
CA GLU A 84 -26.48 1.54 -12.16
C GLU A 84 -26.67 2.85 -11.39
N ALA A 85 -26.97 2.77 -10.08
CA ALA A 85 -27.11 3.94 -9.21
C ALA A 85 -25.78 4.39 -8.59
N VAL A 86 -24.69 3.66 -8.84
CA VAL A 86 -23.35 4.04 -8.35
C VAL A 86 -22.71 5.01 -9.34
N PRO A 87 -22.25 6.20 -8.89
CA PRO A 87 -21.57 7.16 -9.76
C PRO A 87 -20.34 6.55 -10.45
N PRO A 88 -19.94 7.08 -11.63
CA PRO A 88 -18.66 6.75 -12.24
C PRO A 88 -17.51 6.91 -11.24
N VAL A 89 -16.49 6.08 -11.42
CA VAL A 89 -15.34 6.05 -10.52
C VAL A 89 -14.61 7.39 -10.57
N ASN A 90 -14.49 8.05 -9.42
CA ASN A 90 -13.64 9.24 -9.29
C ASN A 90 -12.18 8.77 -9.31
N THR A 91 -11.51 8.89 -10.47
CA THR A 91 -10.16 8.37 -10.69
C THR A 91 -9.14 8.96 -9.71
N ALA A 92 -9.21 10.25 -9.36
CA ALA A 92 -8.25 10.85 -8.44
C ALA A 92 -8.38 10.26 -7.02
N LEU A 93 -9.61 10.14 -6.53
CA LEU A 93 -9.89 9.53 -5.22
C LEU A 93 -9.54 8.05 -5.21
N PHE A 94 -9.83 7.33 -6.29
CA PHE A 94 -9.50 5.91 -6.44
C PHE A 94 -7.99 5.67 -6.42
N VAL A 95 -7.22 6.49 -7.14
CA VAL A 95 -5.75 6.43 -7.14
C VAL A 95 -5.20 6.70 -5.74
N ALA A 96 -5.67 7.75 -5.07
CA ALA A 96 -5.26 8.08 -3.69
C ALA A 96 -5.58 6.93 -2.71
N GLU A 97 -6.71 6.24 -2.89
CA GLU A 97 -7.09 5.12 -2.04
C GLU A 97 -6.25 3.87 -2.31
N CYS A 98 -5.87 3.58 -3.56
CA CYS A 98 -4.90 2.52 -3.86
C CYS A 98 -3.55 2.78 -3.18
N VAL A 99 -3.11 4.04 -3.14
CA VAL A 99 -1.90 4.45 -2.42
C VAL A 99 -2.08 4.28 -0.92
N ARG A 100 -3.22 4.71 -0.35
CA ARG A 100 -3.51 4.55 1.08
C ARG A 100 -3.46 3.08 1.49
N TYR A 101 -4.08 2.19 0.71
CA TYR A 101 -4.05 0.75 0.93
C TYR A 101 -2.60 0.27 1.09
N GLU A 102 -1.76 0.56 0.10
CA GLU A 102 -0.38 0.13 0.10
C GLU A 102 0.45 0.68 1.26
N LEU A 103 0.26 1.95 1.63
CA LEU A 103 0.93 2.54 2.78
C LEU A 103 0.49 1.91 4.11
N SER A 104 -0.74 1.40 4.18
CA SER A 104 -1.30 0.74 5.36
C SER A 104 -0.88 -0.73 5.50
N CYS A 105 -0.47 -1.38 4.41
CA CYS A 105 -0.01 -2.77 4.39
C CYS A 105 1.50 -2.83 4.66
N LEU A 106 1.87 -2.98 5.94
CA LEU A 106 3.28 -2.97 6.38
C LEU A 106 4.04 -4.26 6.06
N ASP A 107 3.36 -5.41 5.98
CA ASP A 107 4.00 -6.73 5.97
C ASP A 107 3.73 -7.58 4.72
N ASP A 108 2.73 -7.22 3.89
CA ASP A 108 2.35 -7.98 2.69
C ASP A 108 2.08 -7.04 1.50
N LYS A 109 2.97 -7.09 0.51
CA LYS A 109 2.94 -6.28 -0.71
C LYS A 109 2.82 -7.11 -1.98
N THR A 110 2.13 -8.25 -1.91
CA THR A 110 1.96 -9.16 -3.05
C THR A 110 1.46 -8.42 -4.30
N VAL A 111 0.46 -7.55 -4.12
CA VAL A 111 -0.02 -6.61 -5.15
C VAL A 111 0.02 -5.17 -4.61
N GLY A 112 0.68 -4.27 -5.33
CA GLY A 112 0.80 -2.85 -4.99
C GLY A 112 -0.25 -1.97 -5.69
N SER A 113 -0.27 -0.68 -5.35
CA SER A 113 -1.18 0.31 -5.95
C SER A 113 -1.07 0.38 -7.48
N ASP A 114 0.13 0.19 -8.04
CA ASP A 114 0.39 0.12 -9.47
C ASP A 114 -0.33 -1.04 -10.16
N TYR A 115 -0.27 -2.24 -9.58
CA TYR A 115 -0.98 -3.40 -10.11
C TYR A 115 -2.50 -3.28 -9.91
N LEU A 116 -2.95 -2.80 -8.75
CA LEU A 116 -4.38 -2.58 -8.48
C LEU A 116 -4.99 -1.59 -9.48
N LEU A 117 -4.28 -0.52 -9.81
CA LEU A 117 -4.69 0.42 -10.84
C LEU A 117 -4.63 -0.22 -12.24
N ALA A 118 -3.56 -0.95 -12.56
CA ALA A 118 -3.43 -1.61 -13.86
C ALA A 118 -4.56 -2.62 -14.10
N TRP A 119 -4.92 -3.40 -13.09
CA TRP A 119 -6.03 -4.34 -13.15
C TRP A 119 -7.36 -3.60 -13.40
N ALA A 120 -7.65 -2.56 -12.63
CA ALA A 120 -8.87 -1.78 -12.83
C ALA A 120 -8.93 -1.05 -14.19
N ILE A 121 -7.78 -0.62 -14.73
CA ILE A 121 -7.67 -0.07 -16.09
C ILE A 121 -8.03 -1.14 -17.14
N LEU A 122 -7.53 -2.36 -16.96
CA LEU A 122 -7.76 -3.46 -17.91
C LEU A 122 -9.22 -3.94 -17.91
N GLU A 123 -9.87 -3.92 -16.74
CA GLU A 123 -11.24 -4.39 -16.58
C GLU A 123 -12.29 -3.34 -16.96
N SER A 124 -12.13 -2.09 -16.52
CA SER A 124 -13.19 -1.07 -16.67
C SER A 124 -12.71 0.31 -17.15
N ASN A 125 -11.42 0.42 -17.48
CA ASN A 125 -10.75 1.68 -17.82
C ASN A 125 -10.85 2.73 -16.68
N LEU A 126 -11.01 2.29 -15.42
CA LEU A 126 -11.13 3.13 -14.23
C LEU A 126 -12.28 4.14 -14.21
N VAL A 127 -13.25 4.04 -15.11
CA VAL A 127 -14.36 5.01 -15.22
C VAL A 127 -15.73 4.35 -15.14
N ASN A 128 -15.86 3.11 -15.60
CA ASN A 128 -17.13 2.41 -15.66
C ASN A 128 -17.37 1.59 -14.39
N PHE A 129 -18.47 1.86 -13.69
CA PHE A 129 -18.89 1.05 -12.53
C PHE A 129 -19.79 -0.13 -12.92
N GLY A 130 -20.49 -0.05 -14.05
CA GLY A 130 -21.38 -1.13 -14.52
C GLY A 130 -20.64 -2.40 -14.99
N PRO A 131 -21.39 -3.47 -15.27
CA PRO A 131 -20.84 -4.73 -15.77
C PRO A 131 -20.23 -4.58 -17.17
N GLN A 132 -19.04 -5.14 -17.35
CA GLN A 132 -18.28 -5.23 -18.59
C GLN A 132 -18.21 -6.67 -19.12
N LEU A 133 -18.50 -7.66 -18.25
CA LEU A 133 -18.52 -9.08 -18.59
C LEU A 133 -19.94 -9.55 -18.95
N THR A 134 -20.02 -10.78 -19.46
CA THR A 134 -21.27 -11.51 -19.69
C THR A 134 -21.99 -11.78 -18.36
N ASP A 135 -21.24 -12.07 -17.29
CA ASP A 135 -21.75 -12.05 -15.92
C ASP A 135 -22.15 -10.62 -15.52
N LYS A 136 -23.44 -10.33 -15.52
CA LYS A 136 -23.99 -9.02 -15.15
C LYS A 136 -23.91 -8.72 -13.67
N ALA A 137 -23.59 -9.71 -12.84
CA ALA A 137 -23.34 -9.51 -11.43
C ALA A 137 -21.91 -9.04 -11.15
N ALA A 138 -20.96 -9.24 -12.09
CA ALA A 138 -19.60 -8.71 -12.01
C ALA A 138 -19.59 -7.20 -12.30
N ILE A 139 -19.20 -6.38 -11.32
CA ILE A 139 -19.32 -4.91 -11.39
C ILE A 139 -18.09 -4.18 -10.85
N GLY A 140 -18.03 -2.89 -11.15
CA GLY A 140 -17.08 -1.94 -10.61
C GLY A 140 -15.71 -2.01 -11.28
N PRO A 141 -14.72 -1.27 -10.73
CA PRO A 141 -13.36 -1.21 -11.25
C PRO A 141 -12.74 -2.58 -11.57
N TYR A 142 -13.01 -3.59 -10.75
CA TYR A 142 -12.39 -4.91 -10.84
C TYR A 142 -13.32 -6.01 -11.36
N GLN A 143 -14.56 -5.67 -11.72
CA GLN A 143 -15.59 -6.62 -12.17
C GLN A 143 -15.81 -7.74 -11.12
N LEU A 144 -15.98 -7.36 -9.86
CA LEU A 144 -16.19 -8.31 -8.75
C LEU A 144 -17.63 -8.82 -8.75
N ASN A 145 -17.79 -10.13 -8.79
CA ASN A 145 -19.10 -10.76 -8.64
C ASN A 145 -19.45 -10.97 -7.13
N PRO A 146 -20.70 -11.35 -6.80
CA PRO A 146 -21.10 -11.58 -5.41
C PRO A 146 -20.29 -12.66 -4.68
N LYS A 147 -19.82 -13.71 -5.39
CA LYS A 147 -19.04 -14.80 -4.79
C LYS A 147 -17.65 -14.34 -4.37
N ASP A 148 -17.00 -13.51 -5.19
CA ASP A 148 -15.70 -12.91 -4.85
C ASP A 148 -15.82 -12.07 -3.57
N TRP A 149 -16.89 -11.27 -3.46
CA TRP A 149 -17.15 -10.42 -2.30
C TRP A 149 -17.52 -11.21 -1.04
N GLU A 150 -18.34 -12.25 -1.18
CA GLU A 150 -18.69 -13.15 -0.07
C GLU A 150 -17.45 -13.88 0.45
N ALA A 151 -16.58 -14.37 -0.44
CA ALA A 151 -15.32 -14.98 -0.05
C ALA A 151 -14.42 -14.00 0.73
N TYR A 152 -14.36 -12.74 0.27
CA TYR A 152 -13.63 -11.68 0.96
C TYR A 152 -14.22 -11.37 2.35
N LEU A 153 -15.55 -11.21 2.47
CA LEU A 153 -16.21 -10.95 3.76
C LEU A 153 -16.01 -12.06 4.80
N ASN A 154 -15.79 -13.30 4.34
CA ASN A 154 -15.53 -14.45 5.19
C ASN A 154 -14.03 -14.64 5.52
N ALA A 155 -13.15 -13.77 5.02
CA ALA A 155 -11.72 -13.85 5.30
C ALA A 155 -11.42 -13.44 6.76
N PRO A 156 -10.56 -14.17 7.48
CA PRO A 156 -10.26 -13.88 8.89
C PRO A 156 -9.38 -12.64 9.10
N GLU A 157 -8.78 -12.10 8.02
CA GLU A 157 -7.73 -11.06 8.05
C GLU A 157 -8.25 -9.65 7.72
N LEU A 158 -9.57 -9.42 7.79
CA LEU A 158 -10.15 -8.15 7.38
C LEU A 158 -9.79 -6.99 8.33
N ASN A 159 -9.08 -6.00 7.80
CA ASN A 159 -8.79 -4.75 8.51
C ASN A 159 -10.03 -3.83 8.67
N LEU A 160 -11.04 -3.99 7.80
CA LEU A 160 -12.30 -3.26 7.81
C LEU A 160 -13.45 -4.23 7.45
N ASN A 161 -14.64 -4.03 8.04
CA ASN A 161 -15.84 -4.78 7.69
C ASN A 161 -16.79 -3.92 6.82
N PRO A 162 -16.65 -3.93 5.48
CA PRO A 162 -17.44 -3.09 4.60
C PRO A 162 -18.89 -3.55 4.42
N GLY A 163 -19.26 -4.70 4.99
CA GLY A 163 -20.59 -5.27 4.90
C GLY A 163 -21.00 -5.75 3.49
N PRO A 164 -22.20 -6.31 3.34
CA PRO A 164 -22.65 -6.94 2.09
C PRO A 164 -22.78 -5.98 0.90
N THR A 165 -23.14 -4.70 1.15
CA THR A 165 -23.32 -3.69 0.11
C THR A 165 -22.03 -2.95 -0.25
N GLY A 166 -20.93 -3.19 0.47
CA GLY A 166 -19.65 -2.55 0.19
C GLY A 166 -19.12 -2.79 -1.22
N ARG A 167 -19.54 -3.89 -1.87
CA ARG A 167 -19.25 -4.19 -3.28
C ARG A 167 -19.71 -3.10 -4.24
N LEU A 168 -20.70 -2.27 -3.85
CA LEU A 168 -21.20 -1.13 -4.60
C LEU A 168 -20.36 0.16 -4.39
N SER A 169 -19.19 0.05 -3.76
CA SER A 169 -18.24 1.16 -3.60
C SER A 169 -16.94 0.83 -4.31
N ALA A 170 -16.56 1.65 -5.29
CA ALA A 170 -15.29 1.48 -6.01
C ALA A 170 -14.09 1.44 -5.05
N LEU A 171 -14.12 2.28 -4.00
CA LEU A 171 -13.06 2.33 -3.01
C LEU A 171 -12.98 1.06 -2.17
N ALA A 172 -14.13 0.55 -1.71
CA ALA A 172 -14.17 -0.68 -0.91
C ALA A 172 -13.78 -1.92 -1.75
N GLN A 173 -13.95 -1.88 -3.08
CA GLN A 173 -13.47 -2.94 -3.95
C GLN A 173 -11.93 -3.03 -3.99
N ILE A 174 -11.18 -1.98 -3.64
CA ILE A 174 -9.70 -2.00 -3.63
C ILE A 174 -9.17 -3.03 -2.63
N ASP A 175 -9.69 -3.02 -1.40
CA ASP A 175 -9.27 -3.97 -0.37
C ASP A 175 -9.60 -5.42 -0.76
N CYS A 176 -10.79 -5.64 -1.34
CA CYS A 176 -11.18 -6.95 -1.85
C CYS A 176 -10.31 -7.40 -3.01
N ALA A 177 -9.99 -6.52 -3.96
CA ALA A 177 -9.13 -6.84 -5.09
C ALA A 177 -7.70 -7.17 -4.63
N ALA A 178 -7.19 -6.44 -3.64
CA ALA A 178 -5.87 -6.72 -3.10
C ALA A 178 -5.82 -8.06 -2.34
N TRP A 179 -6.87 -8.37 -1.57
CA TRP A 179 -7.03 -9.68 -0.94
C TRP A 179 -7.11 -10.81 -1.98
N LEU A 180 -7.89 -10.63 -3.06
CA LEU A 180 -7.96 -11.59 -4.16
C LEU A 180 -6.60 -11.79 -4.81
N GLY A 181 -5.85 -10.71 -5.07
CA GLY A 181 -4.51 -10.79 -5.64
C GLY A 181 -3.53 -11.58 -4.75
N LYS A 182 -3.60 -11.40 -3.42
CA LYS A 182 -2.83 -12.19 -2.45
C LYS A 182 -3.24 -13.66 -2.47
N ARG A 183 -4.53 -13.94 -2.35
CA ARG A 183 -5.08 -15.31 -2.37
C ARG A 183 -4.67 -16.02 -3.65
N ASP A 184 -4.89 -15.38 -4.80
CA ASP A 184 -4.60 -15.94 -6.12
C ASP A 184 -3.10 -16.21 -6.30
N ALA A 185 -2.22 -15.39 -5.70
CA ALA A 185 -0.79 -15.66 -5.69
C ALA A 185 -0.43 -16.89 -4.83
N LEU A 186 -0.98 -16.99 -3.61
CA LEU A 186 -0.73 -18.12 -2.71
C LEU A 186 -1.24 -19.44 -3.32
N ASP A 187 -2.46 -19.44 -3.84
CA ASP A 187 -3.06 -20.62 -4.45
C ASP A 187 -2.31 -21.05 -5.71
N PHE A 188 -1.83 -20.09 -6.52
CA PHE A 188 -0.99 -20.37 -7.68
C PHE A 188 0.35 -21.00 -7.27
N ALA A 189 1.01 -20.43 -6.26
CA ALA A 189 2.26 -20.94 -5.74
C ALA A 189 2.11 -22.38 -5.22
N ALA A 190 1.04 -22.65 -4.46
CA ALA A 190 0.75 -23.96 -3.91
C ALA A 190 0.52 -25.04 -4.99
N LYS A 191 -0.02 -24.67 -6.16
CA LYS A 191 -0.26 -25.61 -7.26
C LYS A 191 0.94 -25.88 -8.15
N ILE A 192 1.90 -24.97 -8.21
CA ILE A 192 3.04 -25.08 -9.12
C ILE A 192 4.33 -25.51 -8.43
N ALA A 193 4.46 -25.32 -7.12
CA ALA A 193 5.64 -25.73 -6.36
C ALA A 193 5.75 -27.28 -6.29
N PRO A 194 6.89 -27.88 -6.69
CA PRO A 194 7.14 -29.30 -6.43
C PRO A 194 7.23 -29.58 -4.93
N GLU A 195 6.73 -30.75 -4.48
CA GLU A 195 6.74 -31.18 -3.07
C GLU A 195 8.12 -31.11 -2.41
N ASP A 196 9.21 -31.23 -3.19
CA ASP A 196 10.60 -31.26 -2.73
C ASP A 196 11.39 -29.94 -2.97
N SER A 197 10.73 -28.86 -3.37
CA SER A 197 11.42 -27.59 -3.69
C SER A 197 11.98 -26.90 -2.44
N VAL A 198 13.24 -26.45 -2.53
CA VAL A 198 13.92 -25.71 -1.45
C VAL A 198 13.56 -24.22 -1.57
N GLY A 199 12.31 -23.87 -1.24
CA GLY A 199 11.83 -22.49 -1.17
C GLY A 199 10.41 -22.30 -1.70
N GLU A 200 9.74 -21.24 -1.24
CA GLU A 200 8.37 -20.89 -1.64
C GLU A 200 8.37 -20.32 -3.07
N TYR A 201 7.51 -20.86 -3.95
CA TYR A 201 7.35 -20.33 -5.32
C TYR A 201 6.71 -18.94 -5.26
N ILE A 202 7.26 -17.97 -6.01
CA ILE A 202 6.71 -16.61 -6.07
C ILE A 202 6.12 -16.35 -7.47
N PRO A 203 4.79 -16.22 -7.60
CA PRO A 203 4.17 -15.90 -8.88
C PRO A 203 4.49 -14.50 -9.37
N SER A 204 4.60 -14.33 -10.68
CA SER A 204 4.68 -12.99 -11.30
C SER A 204 3.31 -12.29 -11.31
N LEU A 205 3.28 -10.96 -11.47
CA LEU A 205 2.02 -10.23 -11.68
C LEU A 205 1.27 -10.71 -12.92
N LEU A 206 2.00 -11.21 -13.92
CA LEU A 206 1.40 -11.81 -15.10
C LEU A 206 0.70 -13.13 -14.75
N ASN A 207 1.25 -13.94 -13.84
CA ASN A 207 0.59 -15.15 -13.36
C ASN A 207 -0.69 -14.81 -12.60
N ILE A 208 -0.63 -13.84 -11.68
CA ILE A 208 -1.82 -13.35 -10.95
C ILE A 208 -2.85 -12.80 -11.95
N PHE A 209 -2.41 -12.06 -12.98
CA PHE A 209 -3.31 -11.56 -14.02
C PHE A 209 -3.94 -12.70 -14.84
N HIS A 210 -3.20 -13.76 -15.16
CA HIS A 210 -3.74 -14.94 -15.82
C HIS A 210 -4.76 -15.68 -14.95
N VAL A 211 -4.55 -15.77 -13.63
CA VAL A 211 -5.57 -16.31 -12.71
C VAL A 211 -6.85 -15.49 -12.79
N ARG A 212 -6.74 -14.15 -12.83
CA ARG A 212 -7.90 -13.27 -12.98
C ARG A 212 -8.59 -13.35 -14.33
N LEU A 213 -7.85 -13.64 -15.40
CA LEU A 213 -8.40 -13.77 -16.74
C LEU A 213 -9.04 -15.14 -16.96
N LEU A 214 -8.43 -16.22 -16.50
CA LEU A 214 -8.76 -17.59 -16.92
C LEU A 214 -9.25 -18.49 -15.77
N GLY A 215 -9.03 -18.09 -14.53
CA GLY A 215 -9.09 -18.97 -13.37
C GLY A 215 -7.76 -19.65 -13.06
N LEU A 216 -7.63 -20.15 -11.82
CA LEU A 216 -6.40 -20.70 -11.26
C LEU A 216 -5.82 -21.87 -12.08
N ASP A 217 -6.64 -22.88 -12.37
CA ASP A 217 -6.18 -24.09 -13.05
C ASP A 217 -5.67 -23.82 -14.46
N ALA A 218 -6.36 -22.94 -15.19
CA ALA A 218 -5.96 -22.55 -16.54
C ALA A 218 -4.64 -21.78 -16.52
N ALA A 219 -4.48 -20.85 -15.58
CA ALA A 219 -3.25 -20.07 -15.43
C ALA A 219 -2.05 -20.97 -15.06
N VAL A 220 -2.24 -21.95 -14.17
CA VAL A 220 -1.21 -22.92 -13.80
C VAL A 220 -0.82 -23.80 -14.99
N GLU A 221 -1.78 -24.27 -15.79
CA GLU A 221 -1.49 -25.05 -17.00
C GLU A 221 -0.76 -24.21 -18.06
N VAL A 222 -1.16 -22.94 -18.27
CA VAL A 222 -0.45 -22.00 -19.14
C VAL A 222 1.01 -21.85 -18.70
N GLN A 223 1.26 -21.62 -17.41
CA GLN A 223 2.63 -21.51 -16.88
C GLN A 223 3.41 -22.83 -16.98
N THR A 224 2.74 -23.97 -16.79
CA THR A 224 3.35 -25.30 -16.94
C THR A 224 3.80 -25.55 -18.38
N ILE A 225 2.99 -25.14 -19.36
CA ILE A 225 3.31 -25.23 -20.79
C ILE A 225 4.48 -24.30 -21.15
N GLN A 226 4.43 -23.03 -20.73
CA GLN A 226 5.52 -22.06 -20.91
C GLN A 226 6.84 -22.59 -20.34
N SER A 227 6.75 -23.26 -19.19
CA SER A 227 7.90 -23.89 -18.55
C SER A 227 8.41 -25.03 -19.44
N LYS A 228 7.63 -26.07 -19.74
CA LYS A 228 8.15 -27.29 -20.40
C LYS A 228 8.69 -27.12 -21.84
N LYS A 229 8.53 -25.96 -22.50
CA LYS A 229 9.17 -25.56 -23.78
C LYS A 229 9.05 -26.55 -24.96
N GLN A 230 8.11 -27.48 -24.95
CA GLN A 230 7.99 -28.52 -25.99
C GLN A 230 6.64 -28.56 -26.72
N ALA A 231 5.60 -27.93 -26.18
CA ALA A 231 4.29 -27.84 -26.83
C ALA A 231 3.77 -26.41 -26.75
N ASN A 232 3.23 -25.89 -27.85
CA ASN A 232 2.55 -24.58 -27.91
C ASN A 232 1.10 -24.79 -28.39
N PRO A 233 0.23 -25.42 -27.57
CA PRO A 233 -1.14 -25.71 -27.97
C PRO A 233 -1.96 -24.43 -28.11
N ALA A 234 -3.12 -24.56 -28.75
CA ALA A 234 -4.13 -23.51 -28.76
C ALA A 234 -4.83 -23.40 -27.39
N MET A 235 -5.28 -22.19 -27.03
CA MET A 235 -5.87 -21.93 -25.71
C MET A 235 -7.14 -22.75 -25.44
N ASP A 236 -7.96 -23.05 -26.45
CA ASP A 236 -9.14 -23.92 -26.30
C ASP A 236 -8.77 -25.35 -25.90
N VAL A 237 -7.66 -25.88 -26.41
CA VAL A 237 -7.12 -27.20 -26.01
C VAL A 237 -6.71 -27.17 -24.53
N VAL A 238 -6.07 -26.09 -24.08
CA VAL A 238 -5.67 -25.90 -22.68
C VAL A 238 -6.89 -25.82 -21.77
N LEU A 239 -7.87 -24.99 -22.12
CA LEU A 239 -9.09 -24.80 -21.34
C LEU A 239 -9.95 -26.07 -21.29
N SER A 240 -10.05 -26.81 -22.39
CA SER A 240 -10.76 -28.10 -22.42
C SER A 240 -10.07 -29.15 -21.54
N LYS A 241 -8.73 -29.16 -21.53
CA LYS A 241 -7.94 -30.12 -20.74
C LYS A 241 -8.17 -29.97 -19.22
N ILE A 242 -8.38 -28.76 -18.74
CA ILE A 242 -8.69 -28.49 -17.33
C ILE A 242 -10.18 -28.66 -16.98
N GLY A 243 -11.00 -29.05 -17.95
CA GLY A 243 -12.40 -29.43 -17.72
C GLY A 243 -13.45 -28.37 -18.06
N LEU A 244 -13.10 -27.25 -18.70
CA LEU A 244 -14.11 -26.30 -19.17
C LEU A 244 -14.90 -26.89 -20.35
N SER A 245 -16.21 -26.73 -20.30
CA SER A 245 -17.13 -27.04 -21.39
C SER A 245 -16.98 -26.05 -22.55
N ALA A 246 -17.43 -26.44 -23.75
CA ALA A 246 -17.41 -25.56 -24.92
C ALA A 246 -18.16 -24.23 -24.67
N SER A 247 -19.28 -24.25 -23.94
CA SER A 247 -20.03 -23.03 -23.59
C SER A 247 -19.30 -22.12 -22.60
N GLU A 248 -18.54 -22.70 -21.66
CA GLU A 248 -17.72 -21.91 -20.74
C GLU A 248 -16.54 -21.26 -21.47
N ILE A 249 -15.92 -21.98 -22.41
CA ILE A 249 -14.86 -21.44 -23.28
C ILE A 249 -15.41 -20.30 -24.16
N GLU A 250 -16.57 -20.48 -24.78
CA GLU A 250 -17.20 -19.42 -25.59
C GLU A 250 -17.53 -18.17 -24.77
N THR A 251 -18.04 -18.35 -23.55
CA THR A 251 -18.32 -17.24 -22.62
C THR A 251 -17.03 -16.51 -22.26
N LEU A 252 -15.97 -17.25 -21.94
CA LEU A 252 -14.66 -16.69 -21.60
C LEU A 252 -14.03 -15.90 -22.76
N VAL A 253 -14.17 -16.39 -24.01
CA VAL A 253 -13.73 -15.68 -25.21
C VAL A 253 -14.55 -14.41 -25.44
N ALA A 254 -15.87 -14.46 -25.23
CA ALA A 254 -16.75 -13.31 -25.36
C ALA A 254 -16.43 -12.20 -24.34
N ASP A 255 -16.04 -12.59 -23.13
CA ASP A 255 -15.59 -11.68 -22.07
C ASP A 255 -14.20 -11.11 -22.33
N ARG A 256 -13.31 -11.91 -22.92
CA ARG A 256 -11.89 -11.57 -23.10
C ARG A 256 -11.45 -11.56 -24.57
N PRO A 257 -12.17 -10.89 -25.49
CA PRO A 257 -11.89 -10.99 -26.93
C PRO A 257 -10.53 -10.41 -27.30
N LYS A 258 -9.99 -9.48 -26.50
CA LYS A 258 -8.65 -8.92 -26.68
C LYS A 258 -7.52 -9.90 -26.38
N PHE A 259 -7.77 -10.90 -25.53
CA PHE A 259 -6.75 -11.82 -25.03
C PHE A 259 -6.91 -13.24 -25.60
N LEU A 260 -8.16 -13.69 -25.72
CA LEU A 260 -8.53 -15.05 -26.16
C LEU A 260 -9.22 -15.06 -27.53
N GLY A 261 -9.20 -13.93 -28.25
CA GLY A 261 -9.82 -13.81 -29.56
C GLY A 261 -9.26 -14.80 -30.58
N LYS A 262 -10.09 -15.13 -31.57
CA LYS A 262 -9.68 -15.98 -32.69
C LYS A 262 -8.71 -15.20 -33.60
N ALA A 263 -7.58 -15.83 -33.95
CA ALA A 263 -6.64 -15.32 -34.93
C ALA A 263 -7.33 -15.07 -36.28
N PRO A 264 -6.76 -14.22 -37.17
CA PRO A 264 -7.27 -14.07 -38.54
C PRO A 264 -7.34 -15.45 -39.22
N GLY A 265 -8.56 -15.95 -39.45
CA GLY A 265 -8.82 -17.33 -39.90
C GLY A 265 -9.65 -18.20 -38.95
N GLY A 266 -10.02 -17.71 -37.77
CA GLY A 266 -11.02 -18.33 -36.89
C GLY A 266 -10.50 -19.34 -35.86
N GLY A 267 -9.18 -19.60 -35.81
CA GLY A 267 -8.55 -20.47 -34.82
C GLY A 267 -8.20 -19.74 -33.50
N PHE A 268 -8.17 -20.45 -32.38
CA PHE A 268 -7.77 -19.88 -31.08
C PHE A 268 -6.27 -19.49 -31.06
N SER A 269 -5.92 -18.48 -30.27
CA SER A 269 -4.52 -18.10 -30.05
C SER A 269 -3.74 -19.25 -29.41
N SER A 270 -2.47 -19.41 -29.78
CA SER A 270 -1.57 -20.31 -29.05
C SER A 270 -1.27 -19.79 -27.65
N VAL A 271 -0.76 -20.65 -26.76
CA VAL A 271 -0.33 -20.25 -25.42
C VAL A 271 0.70 -19.12 -25.48
N ASP A 272 1.72 -19.21 -26.34
CA ASP A 272 2.72 -18.13 -26.49
C ASP A 272 2.07 -16.81 -26.93
N ALA A 273 1.12 -16.87 -27.87
CA ALA A 273 0.44 -15.67 -28.36
C ALA A 273 -0.40 -15.02 -27.25
N PHE A 274 -1.12 -15.82 -26.45
CA PHE A 274 -1.87 -15.37 -25.29
C PHE A 274 -0.97 -14.71 -24.24
N VAL A 275 0.14 -15.38 -23.87
CA VAL A 275 1.11 -14.87 -22.88
C VAL A 275 1.72 -13.55 -23.35
N ASN A 276 2.10 -13.45 -24.62
CA ASN A 276 2.67 -12.22 -25.18
C ASN A 276 1.66 -11.07 -25.18
N VAL A 277 0.44 -11.29 -25.65
CA VAL A 277 -0.61 -10.25 -25.69
C VAL A 277 -0.96 -9.76 -24.30
N THR A 278 -1.11 -10.67 -23.33
CA THR A 278 -1.42 -10.31 -21.94
C THR A 278 -0.25 -9.62 -21.25
N ALA A 279 1.00 -10.02 -21.51
CA ALA A 279 2.19 -9.35 -21.01
C ALA A 279 2.30 -7.90 -21.50
N VAL A 280 2.05 -7.67 -22.79
CA VAL A 280 2.03 -6.32 -23.38
C VAL A 280 0.91 -5.48 -22.77
N ALA A 281 -0.30 -6.02 -22.69
CA ALA A 281 -1.45 -5.31 -22.13
C ALA A 281 -1.24 -4.92 -20.66
N LEU A 282 -0.73 -5.86 -19.83
CA LEU A 282 -0.41 -5.58 -18.44
C LEU A 282 0.68 -4.53 -18.30
N THR A 283 1.74 -4.61 -19.12
CA THR A 283 2.82 -3.62 -19.13
C THR A 283 2.31 -2.22 -19.46
N ASP A 284 1.45 -2.09 -20.47
CA ASP A 284 0.90 -0.79 -20.86
C ASP A 284 -0.11 -0.26 -19.84
N ALA A 285 -0.89 -1.13 -19.20
CA ALA A 285 -1.76 -0.75 -18.10
C ALA A 285 -0.97 -0.28 -16.88
N MET A 286 0.14 -0.95 -16.52
CA MET A 286 1.04 -0.52 -15.45
C MET A 286 1.70 0.83 -15.76
N LYS A 287 2.07 1.11 -17.02
CA LYS A 287 2.56 2.45 -17.41
C LYS A 287 1.50 3.53 -17.20
N LYS A 288 0.25 3.26 -17.55
CA LYS A 288 -0.87 4.20 -17.33
C LYS A 288 -1.14 4.40 -15.84
N ALA A 289 -1.20 3.32 -15.06
CA ALA A 289 -1.32 3.35 -13.60
C ALA A 289 -0.23 4.22 -12.98
N PHE A 290 1.01 4.05 -13.43
CA PHE A 290 2.13 4.85 -12.96
C PHE A 290 1.99 6.35 -13.27
N THR A 291 1.51 6.71 -14.47
CA THR A 291 1.22 8.11 -14.80
C THR A 291 0.17 8.71 -13.86
N LEU A 292 -0.85 7.94 -13.47
CA LEU A 292 -1.84 8.39 -12.48
C LEU A 292 -1.23 8.55 -11.09
N LEU A 293 -0.39 7.61 -10.68
CA LEU A 293 0.29 7.63 -9.38
C LEU A 293 1.23 8.84 -9.22
N LYS A 294 1.90 9.28 -10.29
CA LYS A 294 2.71 10.51 -10.29
C LYS A 294 1.92 11.77 -9.92
N ALA A 295 0.61 11.76 -10.11
CA ALA A 295 -0.24 12.90 -9.76
C ALA A 295 -0.51 13.00 -8.24
N ILE A 296 -0.17 11.97 -7.45
CA ILE A 296 -0.31 11.98 -5.99
C ILE A 296 0.96 12.59 -5.37
N PRO A 297 0.88 13.76 -4.71
CA PRO A 297 2.04 14.37 -4.07
C PRO A 297 2.65 13.46 -3.00
N GLY A 298 3.98 13.36 -2.97
CA GLY A 298 4.71 12.58 -1.97
C GLY A 298 4.58 11.05 -2.11
N PHE A 299 3.86 10.55 -3.13
CA PHE A 299 3.75 9.11 -3.39
C PHE A 299 5.09 8.48 -3.79
N ILE A 300 5.89 9.22 -4.55
CA ILE A 300 7.26 8.82 -4.91
C ILE A 300 8.19 9.57 -3.97
N PRO A 301 8.88 8.91 -3.02
CA PRO A 301 9.96 9.54 -2.27
C PRO A 301 11.03 10.04 -3.25
N ASP A 302 11.47 11.28 -3.16
CA ASP A 302 12.65 11.71 -3.89
C ASP A 302 13.85 10.88 -3.42
N ILE A 303 14.54 10.23 -4.37
CA ILE A 303 15.78 9.53 -4.08
C ILE A 303 16.91 10.44 -4.49
N ASP A 304 17.40 11.21 -3.52
CA ASP A 304 18.29 12.34 -3.77
C ASP A 304 19.75 11.87 -3.88
N ASN A 305 20.15 10.86 -3.11
CA ASN A 305 21.52 10.37 -3.10
C ASN A 305 21.72 9.13 -3.99
N LYS A 306 21.88 9.37 -5.30
CA LYS A 306 22.27 8.33 -6.27
C LYS A 306 23.65 7.70 -6.01
N ALA A 307 24.45 8.24 -5.08
CA ALA A 307 25.76 7.69 -4.71
C ALA A 307 25.70 6.72 -3.52
N ALA A 308 24.55 6.59 -2.83
CA ALA A 308 24.38 5.72 -1.67
C ALA A 308 24.78 4.27 -1.95
N SER A 309 24.52 3.78 -3.16
CA SER A 309 24.83 2.41 -3.60
C SER A 309 26.24 2.18 -4.11
N LYS A 310 27.03 3.25 -4.25
CA LYS A 310 28.35 3.17 -4.89
C LYS A 310 29.24 2.13 -4.24
N ALA A 311 29.24 2.05 -2.91
CA ALA A 311 30.11 1.13 -2.17
C ALA A 311 29.86 -0.35 -2.53
N TRP A 312 28.61 -0.84 -2.46
CA TRP A 312 28.33 -2.24 -2.79
C TRP A 312 28.34 -2.51 -4.29
N MET A 313 28.06 -1.49 -5.11
CA MET A 313 28.11 -1.63 -6.56
C MET A 313 29.52 -1.66 -7.12
N ASP A 314 30.47 -0.88 -6.57
CA ASP A 314 31.89 -0.98 -6.91
C ASP A 314 32.40 -2.40 -6.64
N ILE A 315 31.98 -2.98 -5.52
CA ILE A 315 32.32 -4.35 -5.10
C ILE A 315 31.71 -5.38 -6.07
N ALA A 316 30.42 -5.23 -6.40
CA ALA A 316 29.73 -6.10 -7.34
C ALA A 316 30.35 -6.05 -8.76
N GLN A 317 30.74 -4.86 -9.22
CA GLN A 317 31.42 -4.66 -10.50
C GLN A 317 32.85 -5.24 -10.49
N ALA A 318 33.57 -5.14 -9.38
CA ALA A 318 34.89 -5.74 -9.23
C ALA A 318 34.81 -7.28 -9.32
N GLU A 319 33.82 -7.90 -8.68
CA GLU A 319 33.57 -9.33 -8.82
C GLU A 319 33.18 -9.72 -10.26
N LEU A 320 32.33 -8.93 -10.93
CA LEU A 320 31.99 -9.14 -12.34
C LEU A 320 33.23 -9.12 -13.25
N LYS A 321 34.12 -8.15 -13.03
CA LYS A 321 35.38 -8.06 -13.76
C LYS A 321 36.27 -9.28 -13.48
N ALA A 322 36.39 -9.68 -12.21
CA ALA A 322 37.18 -10.85 -11.83
C ALA A 322 36.66 -12.15 -12.47
N TRP A 323 35.35 -12.34 -12.50
CA TRP A 323 34.70 -13.49 -13.16
C TRP A 323 34.94 -13.49 -14.66
N SER A 324 34.83 -12.32 -15.31
CA SER A 324 35.08 -12.18 -16.75
C SER A 324 36.54 -12.42 -17.12
N ASP A 325 37.49 -11.77 -16.42
CA ASP A 325 38.92 -11.86 -16.72
C ASP A 325 39.47 -13.28 -16.56
N GLN A 326 38.93 -14.03 -15.58
CA GLN A 326 39.34 -15.39 -15.28
C GLN A 326 38.45 -16.44 -15.97
N ASN A 327 37.47 -16.03 -16.77
CA ASN A 327 36.51 -16.90 -17.45
C ASN A 327 35.87 -17.92 -16.48
N LEU A 328 35.48 -17.45 -15.30
CA LEU A 328 34.94 -18.28 -14.22
C LEU A 328 33.56 -18.83 -14.57
N LYS A 329 33.30 -20.05 -14.11
CA LYS A 329 31.98 -20.68 -14.10
C LYS A 329 31.80 -21.32 -12.74
N GLU A 330 30.58 -21.40 -12.23
CA GLU A 330 30.31 -22.14 -10.99
C GLU A 330 30.76 -23.60 -11.07
N SER A 331 30.80 -24.18 -12.27
CA SER A 331 31.31 -25.53 -12.51
C SER A 331 32.83 -25.64 -12.57
N SER A 332 33.60 -24.54 -12.50
CA SER A 332 35.06 -24.56 -12.50
C SER A 332 35.62 -24.49 -11.08
N GLU A 333 36.76 -25.13 -10.84
CA GLU A 333 37.39 -25.17 -9.51
C GLU A 333 37.67 -23.76 -8.93
N PRO A 334 38.20 -22.79 -9.70
CA PRO A 334 38.34 -21.42 -9.20
C PRO A 334 36.98 -20.74 -8.95
N GLY A 335 35.98 -21.03 -9.78
CA GLY A 335 34.62 -20.48 -9.61
C GLY A 335 33.93 -21.01 -8.35
N LEU A 336 34.10 -22.28 -8.01
CA LEU A 336 33.61 -22.87 -6.76
C LEU A 336 34.19 -22.16 -5.52
N GLY A 337 35.44 -21.72 -5.58
CA GLY A 337 36.05 -20.92 -4.52
C GLY A 337 35.34 -19.57 -4.32
N PHE A 338 34.96 -18.89 -5.41
CA PHE A 338 34.17 -17.66 -5.34
C PHE A 338 32.76 -17.90 -4.83
N VAL A 339 32.09 -18.96 -5.30
CA VAL A 339 30.74 -19.31 -4.84
C VAL A 339 30.74 -19.63 -3.35
N ARG A 340 31.72 -20.40 -2.87
CA ARG A 340 31.87 -20.69 -1.44
C ARG A 340 32.10 -19.44 -0.61
N LYS A 341 32.93 -18.50 -1.08
CA LYS A 341 33.12 -17.18 -0.46
C LYS A 341 31.78 -16.44 -0.28
N TYR A 342 30.88 -16.50 -1.26
CA TYR A 342 29.56 -15.88 -1.14
C TYR A 342 28.64 -16.64 -0.18
N LEU A 343 28.59 -17.96 -0.28
CA LEU A 343 27.78 -18.81 0.60
C LEU A 343 28.19 -18.66 2.08
N ASP A 344 29.49 -18.62 2.38
CA ASP A 344 30.00 -18.38 3.74
C ASP A 344 29.56 -17.03 4.30
N ALA A 345 29.40 -16.02 3.45
CA ALA A 345 28.84 -14.72 3.83
C ALA A 345 27.33 -14.79 4.05
N ALA A 346 26.60 -15.75 3.50
CA ALA A 346 25.20 -15.99 3.79
C ALA A 346 24.98 -16.81 5.06
N SER A 347 25.65 -17.96 5.16
CA SER A 347 25.74 -18.81 6.35
C SER A 347 26.79 -19.90 6.12
N LYS A 348 27.57 -20.23 7.15
CA LYS A 348 28.63 -21.26 7.09
C LYS A 348 28.12 -22.69 6.89
N ASP A 349 26.84 -22.92 7.13
CA ASP A 349 26.22 -24.26 7.10
C ASP A 349 25.47 -24.56 5.79
N LEU A 350 25.59 -23.68 4.79
CA LEU A 350 24.88 -23.88 3.51
C LEU A 350 25.56 -24.97 2.66
N PRO A 351 24.78 -25.91 2.09
CA PRO A 351 25.28 -26.87 1.11
C PRO A 351 25.95 -26.18 -0.09
N GLY A 352 27.01 -26.77 -0.64
CA GLY A 352 27.76 -26.19 -1.77
C GLY A 352 26.99 -26.08 -3.09
N ASN A 353 25.82 -26.73 -3.19
CA ASN A 353 24.89 -26.63 -4.32
C ASN A 353 23.72 -25.66 -4.06
N SER A 354 23.78 -24.87 -2.98
CA SER A 354 22.74 -23.89 -2.65
C SER A 354 22.70 -22.76 -3.68
N ALA A 355 21.51 -22.24 -3.96
CA ALA A 355 21.37 -21.02 -4.75
C ALA A 355 22.19 -19.89 -4.12
N TRP A 356 23.03 -19.22 -4.92
CA TRP A 356 24.00 -18.24 -4.42
C TRP A 356 23.77 -16.81 -4.93
N CYS A 357 22.67 -16.55 -5.65
CA CYS A 357 22.31 -15.20 -6.10
C CYS A 357 22.14 -14.22 -4.92
N GLY A 358 21.35 -14.61 -3.90
CA GLY A 358 21.19 -13.80 -2.69
C GLY A 358 22.43 -13.78 -1.80
N ALA A 359 23.21 -14.86 -1.81
CA ALA A 359 24.48 -14.91 -1.09
C ALA A 359 25.50 -13.90 -1.64
N PHE A 360 25.54 -13.72 -2.96
CA PHE A 360 26.35 -12.68 -3.61
C PHE A 360 25.90 -11.27 -3.21
N VAL A 361 24.59 -11.00 -3.19
CA VAL A 361 24.04 -9.71 -2.74
C VAL A 361 24.42 -9.43 -1.28
N ALA A 362 24.27 -10.42 -0.39
CA ALA A 362 24.70 -10.32 1.00
C ALA A 362 26.20 -10.08 1.15
N TRP A 363 27.03 -10.76 0.35
CA TRP A 363 28.47 -10.55 0.36
C TRP A 363 28.81 -9.10 0.00
N CYS A 364 28.25 -8.57 -1.10
CA CYS A 364 28.47 -7.17 -1.52
C CYS A 364 28.05 -6.17 -0.42
N LEU A 365 26.88 -6.34 0.19
CA LEU A 365 26.40 -5.46 1.26
C LEU A 365 27.29 -5.56 2.51
N LYS A 366 27.73 -6.76 2.91
CA LYS A 366 28.65 -6.95 4.05
C LYS A 366 29.99 -6.28 3.82
N GLN A 367 30.57 -6.41 2.63
CA GLN A 367 31.83 -5.76 2.28
C GLN A 367 31.68 -4.22 2.24
N ALA A 368 30.49 -3.72 1.90
CA ALA A 368 30.16 -2.29 1.97
C ALA A 368 29.84 -1.78 3.40
N GLY A 369 30.00 -2.61 4.44
CA GLY A 369 29.73 -2.22 5.83
C GLY A 369 28.25 -2.26 6.24
N LEU A 370 27.38 -2.86 5.42
CA LEU A 370 25.93 -2.93 5.63
C LEU A 370 25.47 -4.29 6.15
N ALA A 371 26.30 -4.95 6.97
CA ALA A 371 26.04 -6.31 7.44
C ALA A 371 24.72 -6.43 8.21
N ASP A 372 24.36 -5.41 8.99
CA ASP A 372 23.12 -5.38 9.79
C ASP A 372 21.85 -5.21 8.95
N THR A 373 21.99 -4.86 7.67
CA THR A 373 20.86 -4.72 6.75
C THR A 373 20.52 -6.03 6.02
N VAL A 374 21.39 -7.03 6.10
CA VAL A 374 21.25 -8.29 5.37
C VAL A 374 20.09 -9.10 5.95
N VAL A 375 19.19 -9.55 5.08
CA VAL A 375 18.01 -10.34 5.46
C VAL A 375 18.40 -11.67 6.12
N ARG A 376 17.51 -12.23 6.94
CA ARG A 376 17.68 -13.58 7.49
C ARG A 376 17.60 -14.61 6.35
N GLY A 377 18.49 -15.60 6.37
CA GLY A 377 18.57 -16.63 5.32
C GLY A 377 18.85 -16.05 3.93
N PRO A 378 19.91 -15.24 3.75
CA PRO A 378 20.06 -14.38 2.57
C PRO A 378 20.42 -15.13 1.28
N ALA A 379 20.68 -16.43 1.31
CA ALA A 379 20.87 -17.22 0.09
C ALA A 379 19.61 -17.25 -0.79
N TRP A 380 18.43 -17.24 -0.16
CA TRP A 380 17.14 -17.38 -0.84
C TRP A 380 16.60 -16.04 -1.32
N ALA A 381 16.30 -15.95 -2.62
CA ALA A 381 15.82 -14.71 -3.25
C ALA A 381 14.52 -14.19 -2.62
N ALA A 382 13.60 -15.09 -2.23
CA ALA A 382 12.35 -14.75 -1.55
C ALA A 382 12.53 -13.88 -0.30
N ASN A 383 13.60 -14.12 0.47
CA ASN A 383 13.85 -13.38 1.72
C ASN A 383 14.22 -11.91 1.47
N TRP A 384 14.62 -11.57 0.24
CA TRP A 384 14.96 -10.20 -0.16
C TRP A 384 13.74 -9.37 -0.57
N VAL A 385 12.57 -9.99 -0.76
CA VAL A 385 11.35 -9.28 -1.18
C VAL A 385 11.00 -8.16 -0.21
N ASN A 386 11.35 -8.33 1.07
CA ASN A 386 11.12 -7.34 2.10
C ASN A 386 12.36 -6.54 2.55
N TRP A 387 13.50 -6.67 1.86
CA TRP A 387 14.71 -5.92 2.19
C TRP A 387 14.49 -4.41 2.06
N GLY A 388 15.22 -3.62 2.86
CA GLY A 388 15.03 -2.18 2.91
C GLY A 388 13.66 -1.76 3.45
N ASP A 389 13.38 -0.47 3.38
CA ASP A 389 12.15 0.14 3.90
C ASP A 389 11.32 0.82 2.80
N LEU A 390 11.85 0.84 1.57
CA LEU A 390 11.15 1.31 0.38
C LEU A 390 11.07 0.22 -0.69
N ASP A 391 9.88 0.08 -1.26
CA ASP A 391 9.66 -0.65 -2.50
C ASP A 391 9.45 0.35 -3.63
N LEU A 392 10.23 0.22 -4.68
CA LEU A 392 10.31 1.09 -5.85
C LEU A 392 9.79 0.40 -7.10
N ARG A 393 9.14 -0.77 -6.97
CA ARG A 393 8.51 -1.49 -8.10
C ARG A 393 7.61 -0.57 -8.93
N GLN A 394 7.04 0.42 -8.26
CA GLN A 394 6.07 1.38 -8.75
C GLN A 394 6.70 2.58 -9.44
N ARG A 395 8.02 2.61 -9.63
CA ARG A 395 8.69 3.72 -10.32
C ARG A 395 8.72 3.54 -11.83
N ASP A 396 9.03 4.64 -12.51
CA ASP A 396 9.57 4.60 -13.86
C ASP A 396 10.84 3.74 -13.78
N PRO A 397 11.10 2.80 -14.69
CA PRO A 397 12.41 2.18 -14.79
C PRO A 397 13.53 3.24 -14.75
N ALA A 398 13.31 4.41 -15.36
CA ALA A 398 14.25 5.52 -15.35
C ALA A 398 14.53 6.12 -13.96
N GLY A 399 13.65 5.89 -12.99
CA GLY A 399 13.74 6.36 -11.61
C GLY A 399 14.17 5.29 -10.61
N ILE A 400 14.50 4.08 -11.06
CA ILE A 400 15.09 3.04 -10.20
C ILE A 400 16.55 3.43 -9.92
N PRO A 401 16.98 3.52 -8.66
CA PRO A 401 18.36 3.84 -8.32
C PRO A 401 19.31 2.74 -8.77
N PHE A 402 20.47 3.15 -9.29
CA PHE A 402 21.59 2.25 -9.50
C PHE A 402 21.87 1.47 -8.20
N GLY A 403 22.04 0.15 -8.30
CA GLY A 403 22.29 -0.72 -7.16
C GLY A 403 21.10 -1.05 -6.28
N ALA A 404 19.87 -0.67 -6.65
CA ALA A 404 18.67 -1.17 -5.98
C ALA A 404 18.60 -2.71 -6.05
N VAL A 405 18.10 -3.34 -4.99
CA VAL A 405 17.97 -4.80 -4.93
C VAL A 405 16.69 -5.21 -5.64
N VAL A 406 16.80 -5.89 -6.78
CA VAL A 406 15.67 -6.34 -7.57
C VAL A 406 15.44 -7.82 -7.35
N VAL A 407 14.24 -8.19 -6.92
CA VAL A 407 13.81 -9.58 -6.82
C VAL A 407 12.94 -9.91 -8.03
N LEU A 408 13.27 -11.02 -8.68
CA LEU A 408 12.57 -11.56 -9.84
C LEU A 408 11.83 -12.83 -9.47
N ALA A 409 10.72 -13.06 -10.17
CA ALA A 409 10.02 -14.33 -10.15
C ALA A 409 10.96 -15.44 -10.68
N PRO A 410 10.76 -16.70 -10.25
CA PRO A 410 11.56 -17.83 -10.70
C PRO A 410 11.64 -17.90 -12.23
N ALA A 411 12.82 -18.27 -12.73
CA ALA A 411 12.96 -18.57 -14.16
C ALA A 411 12.16 -19.83 -14.50
N ASP A 412 11.55 -19.84 -15.70
CA ASP A 412 10.72 -20.95 -16.16
C ASP A 412 11.56 -22.28 -16.13
N ASN A 413 11.06 -23.32 -15.43
CA ASN A 413 11.72 -24.62 -15.14
C ASN A 413 12.85 -24.65 -14.10
N THR A 414 12.77 -23.84 -13.04
CA THR A 414 13.73 -23.93 -11.95
C THR A 414 13.00 -24.16 -10.62
N ASP A 415 13.47 -25.11 -9.81
CA ASP A 415 12.97 -25.33 -8.43
C ASP A 415 13.44 -24.22 -7.46
N THR A 416 13.58 -22.99 -7.96
CA THR A 416 14.20 -21.88 -7.24
C THR A 416 13.16 -20.93 -6.68
N SER A 417 13.45 -20.39 -5.49
CA SER A 417 12.66 -19.34 -4.81
C SER A 417 12.59 -17.97 -5.54
N GLY A 418 13.06 -17.88 -6.79
CA GLY A 418 13.24 -16.62 -7.52
C GLY A 418 14.70 -16.29 -7.79
N HIS A 419 14.97 -15.07 -8.24
CA HIS A 419 16.32 -14.53 -8.43
C HIS A 419 16.44 -13.16 -7.80
N VAL A 420 17.62 -12.80 -7.27
CA VAL A 420 17.88 -11.47 -6.73
C VAL A 420 19.19 -10.92 -7.30
N ALA A 421 19.16 -9.66 -7.72
CA ALA A 421 20.27 -8.99 -8.40
C ALA A 421 20.22 -7.49 -8.13
N PHE A 422 21.29 -6.78 -8.46
CA PHE A 422 21.34 -5.32 -8.39
C PHE A 422 20.89 -4.67 -9.69
N PHE A 423 20.07 -3.63 -9.63
CA PHE A 423 19.72 -2.81 -10.79
C PHE A 423 20.93 -2.05 -11.33
N THR A 424 21.13 -2.06 -12.66
CA THR A 424 22.20 -1.26 -13.30
C THR A 424 21.62 -0.11 -14.12
N GLN A 425 20.71 -0.39 -15.05
CA GLN A 425 20.18 0.65 -15.93
C GLN A 425 18.84 0.27 -16.55
N THR A 426 18.14 1.29 -17.03
CA THR A 426 16.97 1.11 -17.90
C THR A 426 17.41 0.81 -19.31
N MET A 427 16.70 -0.12 -19.95
CA MET A 427 16.89 -0.50 -21.34
C MET A 427 15.68 -0.06 -22.19
N PRO A 428 15.80 0.00 -23.53
CA PRO A 428 14.67 0.32 -24.40
C PRO A 428 13.44 -0.58 -24.15
N LEU A 429 12.25 -0.07 -24.48
CA LEU A 429 10.96 -0.75 -24.33
C LEU A 429 10.54 -1.04 -22.87
N GLY A 430 11.20 -0.41 -21.89
CA GLY A 430 10.85 -0.56 -20.47
C GLY A 430 11.42 -1.82 -19.81
N LYS A 431 12.41 -2.46 -20.46
CA LYS A 431 13.24 -3.51 -19.85
C LYS A 431 14.24 -2.90 -18.89
N ILE A 432 14.78 -3.70 -17.99
CA ILE A 432 15.85 -3.29 -17.09
C ILE A 432 17.04 -4.23 -17.21
N GLU A 433 18.24 -3.71 -17.00
CA GLU A 433 19.44 -4.49 -16.84
C GLU A 433 19.77 -4.65 -15.36
N LEU A 434 20.18 -5.87 -14.99
CA LEU A 434 20.52 -6.28 -13.65
C LEU A 434 21.91 -6.93 -13.63
N LEU A 435 22.64 -6.78 -12.53
CA LEU A 435 23.91 -7.46 -12.24
C LEU A 435 23.70 -8.43 -11.09
N GLY A 436 23.93 -9.72 -11.34
CA GLY A 436 23.67 -10.77 -10.36
C GLY A 436 24.53 -12.03 -10.58
N GLY A 437 24.56 -12.85 -9.52
CA GLY A 437 25.21 -14.16 -9.51
C GLY A 437 24.21 -15.30 -9.74
N ASN A 438 24.70 -16.51 -10.02
CA ASN A 438 23.92 -17.73 -10.19
C ASN A 438 22.98 -17.73 -11.42
N GLN A 439 23.21 -16.86 -12.41
CA GLN A 439 22.44 -16.86 -13.65
C GLN A 439 23.20 -17.63 -14.73
N SER A 440 22.73 -18.83 -15.06
CA SER A 440 23.43 -19.74 -16.00
C SER A 440 24.84 -20.11 -15.52
N ASN A 441 25.01 -20.38 -14.22
CA ASN A 441 26.29 -20.75 -13.59
C ASN A 441 27.35 -19.63 -13.66
N LEU A 442 26.92 -18.37 -13.76
CA LEU A 442 27.78 -17.19 -13.96
C LEU A 442 27.39 -16.04 -13.03
N LEU A 443 28.36 -15.15 -12.82
CA LEU A 443 28.14 -13.77 -12.41
C LEU A 443 28.15 -12.89 -13.66
N LYS A 444 27.02 -12.25 -13.99
CA LYS A 444 26.87 -11.49 -15.25
C LYS A 444 25.82 -10.39 -15.15
N THR A 445 25.74 -9.56 -16.18
CA THR A 445 24.56 -8.72 -16.42
C THR A 445 23.48 -9.47 -17.19
N MET A 446 22.23 -9.09 -16.98
CA MET A 446 21.08 -9.66 -17.67
C MET A 446 19.97 -8.63 -17.88
N VAL A 447 19.30 -8.71 -19.03
CA VAL A 447 18.16 -7.85 -19.36
C VAL A 447 16.87 -8.62 -19.07
N VAL A 448 15.97 -8.01 -18.29
CA VAL A 448 14.71 -8.62 -17.88
C VAL A 448 13.52 -7.72 -18.18
N GLU A 449 12.38 -8.37 -18.43
CA GLU A 449 11.10 -7.70 -18.61
C GLU A 449 10.53 -7.27 -17.27
N ARG A 450 9.84 -6.12 -17.25
CA ARG A 450 9.24 -5.57 -16.02
C ARG A 450 8.26 -6.52 -15.35
N ASN A 451 7.52 -7.32 -16.12
CA ASN A 451 6.54 -8.26 -15.60
C ASN A 451 7.14 -9.42 -14.79
N LYS A 452 8.45 -9.68 -14.91
CA LYS A 452 9.17 -10.68 -14.11
C LYS A 452 9.67 -10.12 -12.77
N ILE A 453 9.56 -8.80 -12.54
CA ILE A 453 9.98 -8.16 -11.31
C ILE A 453 8.91 -8.37 -10.22
N VAL A 454 9.32 -9.02 -9.14
CA VAL A 454 8.52 -9.20 -7.92
C VAL A 454 8.62 -7.94 -7.04
N SER A 455 9.82 -7.41 -6.84
CA SER A 455 10.02 -6.19 -6.05
C SER A 455 11.30 -5.45 -6.45
N VAL A 456 11.34 -4.15 -6.16
CA VAL A 456 12.55 -3.33 -6.33
C VAL A 456 12.81 -2.64 -5.01
N ARG A 457 13.80 -3.08 -4.25
CA ARG A 457 13.99 -2.70 -2.86
C ARG A 457 15.12 -1.68 -2.71
N TRP A 458 14.89 -0.73 -1.81
CA TRP A 458 15.84 0.32 -1.46
C TRP A 458 15.83 0.59 0.04
N LEU A 459 16.98 1.00 0.57
CA LEU A 459 17.15 1.36 1.96
C LEU A 459 17.24 2.90 2.06
N SER A 460 16.12 3.54 2.41
CA SER A 460 16.00 5.00 2.52
C SER A 460 16.93 5.59 3.59
N ALA A 461 17.30 4.82 4.60
CA ALA A 461 18.29 5.24 5.60
C ALA A 461 19.68 5.56 5.00
N LEU A 462 19.98 5.04 3.81
CA LEU A 462 21.21 5.34 3.06
C LEU A 462 21.05 6.55 2.12
N ASP A 463 19.83 7.03 2.01
CA ASP A 463 19.42 8.23 1.32
C ASP A 463 18.81 9.18 2.36
N PRO A 464 19.58 9.59 3.38
CA PRO A 464 19.08 10.60 4.30
C PRO A 464 18.69 11.80 3.43
N ALA A 465 17.44 12.24 3.58
CA ALA A 465 17.02 13.50 3.00
C ALA A 465 18.11 14.54 3.34
N PRO A 466 18.51 15.41 2.39
CA PRO A 466 19.63 16.36 2.59
C PRO A 466 19.53 17.14 3.91
N ASP A 467 18.29 17.32 4.40
CA ASP A 467 17.88 17.98 5.62
C ASP A 467 18.25 17.25 6.94
N ALA A 468 18.57 15.96 6.91
CA ALA A 468 18.94 15.18 8.09
C ALA A 468 20.39 15.45 8.56
N THR A 469 21.20 16.07 7.70
CA THR A 469 22.60 16.46 7.95
C THR A 469 22.81 17.98 7.93
N ASP A 470 21.74 18.77 7.89
CA ASP A 470 21.83 20.22 7.75
C ASP A 470 22.29 20.93 9.03
N GLU A 471 23.54 21.40 9.02
CA GLU A 471 24.14 22.17 10.13
C GLU A 471 24.09 23.69 9.89
N THR A 472 23.29 24.16 8.93
CA THR A 472 23.15 25.60 8.64
C THR A 472 22.60 26.33 9.88
N PRO A 473 23.31 27.32 10.44
CA PRO A 473 22.82 28.05 11.61
C PRO A 473 21.54 28.83 11.32
N VAL A 474 20.60 28.82 12.27
CA VAL A 474 19.38 29.64 12.18
C VAL A 474 19.67 31.05 12.68
N ASP A 475 19.61 32.04 11.77
CA ASP A 475 19.79 33.44 12.14
C ASP A 475 18.71 33.91 13.13
N GLY A 476 19.13 34.60 14.20
CA GLY A 476 18.28 34.97 15.32
C GLY A 476 17.69 33.80 16.13
N GLY A 477 18.17 32.57 15.93
CA GLY A 477 17.77 31.39 16.68
C GLY A 477 18.44 31.28 18.05
N VAL A 478 17.98 30.32 18.87
CA VAL A 478 18.71 29.93 20.10
C VAL A 478 20.13 29.48 19.77
N GLU A 479 21.06 29.72 20.70
CA GLU A 479 22.49 29.48 20.50
C GLU A 479 22.78 28.04 20.03
N GLY A 480 23.45 27.91 18.88
CA GLY A 480 23.83 26.63 18.29
C GLY A 480 22.71 25.89 17.55
N ALA A 481 21.51 26.47 17.39
CA ALA A 481 20.45 25.86 16.61
C ALA A 481 20.72 25.90 15.11
N THR A 482 20.44 24.79 14.43
CA THR A 482 20.55 24.66 12.98
C THR A 482 19.20 24.37 12.32
N ASP A 483 19.14 24.40 11.00
CA ASP A 483 17.93 24.01 10.26
C ASP A 483 17.51 22.55 10.56
N ARG A 484 18.46 21.66 10.89
CA ARG A 484 18.17 20.33 11.43
C ARG A 484 17.42 20.36 12.76
N ASP A 485 17.74 21.29 13.67
CA ASP A 485 16.98 21.46 14.91
C ASP A 485 15.52 21.88 14.63
N VAL A 486 15.33 22.79 13.68
CA VAL A 486 14.00 23.25 13.24
C VAL A 486 13.19 22.08 12.69
N LEU A 487 13.79 21.26 11.83
CA LEU A 487 13.13 20.11 11.24
C LEU A 487 12.78 19.03 12.28
N ILE A 488 13.70 18.72 13.19
CA ILE A 488 13.45 17.75 14.27
C ILE A 488 12.33 18.23 15.18
N LEU A 489 12.30 19.53 15.50
CA LEU A 489 11.20 20.12 16.24
C LEU A 489 9.89 20.01 15.46
N ALA A 490 9.87 20.35 14.18
CA ALA A 490 8.68 20.23 13.34
C ALA A 490 8.13 18.80 13.28
N ARG A 491 9.01 17.80 13.11
CA ARG A 491 8.69 16.36 13.17
C ARG A 491 8.11 15.95 14.52
N THR A 492 8.67 16.49 15.61
CA THR A 492 8.15 16.28 16.96
C THR A 492 6.74 16.86 17.10
N LEU A 493 6.50 18.10 16.66
CA LEU A 493 5.18 18.74 16.68
C LEU A 493 4.15 17.96 15.84
N TYR A 494 4.57 17.43 14.70
CA TYR A 494 3.71 16.61 13.85
C TYR A 494 3.34 15.29 14.54
N GLY A 495 4.31 14.60 15.16
CA GLY A 495 4.06 13.37 15.91
C GLY A 495 3.16 13.57 17.13
N GLU A 496 3.35 14.66 17.85
CA GLU A 496 2.68 14.91 19.14
C GLU A 496 1.37 15.70 19.01
N ALA A 497 1.22 16.52 17.97
CA ALA A 497 0.14 17.51 17.87
C ALA A 497 -0.40 17.72 16.44
N ARG A 498 -0.26 16.76 15.51
CA ARG A 498 -0.85 16.89 14.16
C ARG A 498 -2.36 17.13 14.16
N GLY A 499 -3.09 16.51 15.08
CA GLY A 499 -4.55 16.67 15.24
C GLY A 499 -4.97 17.97 15.94
N GLU A 500 -4.02 18.73 16.48
CA GLU A 500 -4.29 19.96 17.22
C GLU A 500 -4.41 21.18 16.30
N THR A 501 -4.99 22.25 16.85
CA THR A 501 -4.94 23.59 16.24
C THR A 501 -3.51 24.16 16.28
N ALA A 502 -3.25 25.22 15.51
CA ALA A 502 -1.97 25.94 15.55
C ALA A 502 -1.57 26.34 16.98
N ALA A 503 -2.53 26.77 17.82
CA ALA A 503 -2.27 27.12 19.22
C ALA A 503 -1.82 25.90 20.05
N GLY A 504 -2.37 24.71 19.79
CA GLY A 504 -1.94 23.47 20.46
C GLY A 504 -0.53 23.06 20.07
N ARG A 505 -0.18 23.17 18.78
CA ARG A 505 1.18 22.93 18.27
C ARG A 505 2.18 23.94 18.83
N GLU A 506 1.83 25.22 18.87
CA GLU A 506 2.64 26.27 19.51
C GLU A 506 2.85 26.00 21.00
N ALA A 507 1.85 25.48 21.73
CA ALA A 507 1.98 25.14 23.14
C ALA A 507 2.94 23.95 23.38
N VAL A 508 2.97 22.96 22.48
CA VAL A 508 3.97 21.86 22.55
C VAL A 508 5.37 22.38 22.21
N ALA A 509 5.50 23.26 21.21
CA ALA A 509 6.78 23.88 20.88
C ALA A 509 7.33 24.70 22.06
N ASP A 510 6.46 25.45 22.74
CA ASP A 510 6.76 26.22 23.95
C ASP A 510 7.31 25.30 25.08
N VAL A 511 6.76 24.09 25.26
CA VAL A 511 7.31 23.08 26.20
C VAL A 511 8.74 22.67 25.82
N VAL A 512 9.03 22.44 24.55
CA VAL A 512 10.39 22.11 24.09
C VAL A 512 11.35 23.25 24.42
N MET A 513 10.98 24.50 24.10
CA MET A 513 11.82 25.66 24.37
C MET A 513 12.03 25.89 25.88
N ASN A 514 11.00 25.67 26.71
CA ASN A 514 11.12 25.73 28.16
C ASN A 514 12.08 24.65 28.70
N ARG A 515 12.10 23.45 28.10
CA ARG A 515 13.04 22.37 28.45
C ARG A 515 14.47 22.70 28.04
N VAL A 516 14.67 23.26 26.84
CA VAL A 516 15.98 23.72 26.36
C VAL A 516 16.53 24.79 27.30
N ALA A 517 15.74 25.82 27.60
CA ALA A 517 16.13 26.91 28.49
C ALA A 517 16.42 26.47 29.93
N ALA A 518 15.83 25.36 30.38
CA ALA A 518 16.10 24.83 31.72
C ALA A 518 17.51 24.23 31.85
N HIS A 519 18.16 23.83 30.74
CA HIS A 519 19.48 23.20 30.71
C HIS A 519 19.66 22.07 31.76
N THR A 520 18.61 21.27 31.95
CA THR A 520 18.61 20.16 32.92
C THR A 520 18.77 18.82 32.22
N TRP A 521 18.35 17.74 32.89
CA TRP A 521 18.29 16.40 32.33
C TRP A 521 17.43 16.30 31.06
N PHE A 522 16.64 17.29 30.65
CA PHE A 522 15.95 17.27 29.35
C PHE A 522 16.90 17.34 28.14
N GLY A 523 18.06 17.99 28.28
CA GLY A 523 18.96 18.31 27.18
C GLY A 523 19.20 19.82 27.05
N SER A 524 20.21 20.19 26.26
CA SER A 524 20.66 21.58 26.09
C SER A 524 20.48 22.13 24.67
N SER A 525 20.01 21.32 23.73
CA SER A 525 19.67 21.73 22.36
C SER A 525 18.27 21.27 22.00
N VAL A 526 17.68 21.87 20.97
CA VAL A 526 16.32 21.55 20.52
C VAL A 526 16.22 20.09 20.08
N ALA A 527 17.11 19.64 19.19
CA ALA A 527 17.21 18.24 18.80
C ALA A 527 17.53 17.33 19.99
N GLY A 528 18.38 17.78 20.90
CA GLY A 528 18.73 17.04 22.12
C GLY A 528 17.54 16.78 23.02
N VAL A 529 16.64 17.75 23.17
CA VAL A 529 15.39 17.61 23.94
C VAL A 529 14.39 16.71 23.20
N CYS A 530 14.22 16.90 21.89
CA CYS A 530 13.25 16.15 21.08
C CYS A 530 13.60 14.67 20.95
N LEU A 531 14.87 14.35 20.69
CA LEU A 531 15.34 12.98 20.44
C LEU A 531 15.69 12.22 21.73
N LYS A 532 15.63 12.88 22.89
CA LYS A 532 15.95 12.22 24.15
C LYS A 532 14.96 11.09 24.41
N SER A 533 15.51 9.91 24.71
CA SER A 533 14.72 8.70 24.90
C SER A 533 13.56 8.92 25.88
N TRP A 534 12.37 8.47 25.48
CA TRP A 534 11.15 8.52 26.28
C TRP A 534 10.59 9.92 26.57
N GLN A 535 11.12 10.98 25.96
CA GLN A 535 10.57 12.34 26.14
C GLN A 535 9.37 12.63 25.23
N PHE A 536 9.39 12.06 24.03
CA PHE A 536 8.35 12.19 23.02
C PHE A 536 8.14 10.81 22.40
N SER A 537 6.93 10.26 22.48
CA SER A 537 6.74 8.84 22.21
C SER A 537 6.93 8.51 20.74
N CYS A 538 6.63 9.46 19.87
CA CYS A 538 6.76 9.35 18.42
C CYS A 538 8.20 9.03 17.97
N TRP A 539 9.23 9.31 18.79
CA TRP A 539 10.61 8.94 18.52
C TRP A 539 11.03 7.58 19.11
N ASN A 540 10.17 6.85 19.81
CA ASN A 540 10.53 5.53 20.33
C ASN A 540 10.51 4.48 19.20
N ALA A 541 11.43 3.51 19.24
CA ALA A 541 11.61 2.52 18.17
C ALA A 541 10.35 1.69 17.84
N ASN A 542 9.48 1.48 18.83
CA ASN A 542 8.26 0.67 18.69
C ASN A 542 6.99 1.52 18.48
N ASP A 543 7.11 2.85 18.37
CA ASP A 543 5.95 3.72 18.15
C ASP A 543 5.57 3.74 16.66
N PRO A 544 4.32 3.44 16.27
CA PRO A 544 3.89 3.45 14.87
C PRO A 544 4.10 4.80 14.17
N ASN A 545 4.10 5.91 14.91
CA ASN A 545 4.34 7.25 14.35
C ASN A 545 5.82 7.49 14.00
N ARG A 546 6.77 6.68 14.48
CA ARG A 546 8.20 6.84 14.21
C ARG A 546 8.51 6.89 12.71
N LYS A 547 7.99 5.91 11.97
CA LYS A 547 8.14 5.85 10.51
C LYS A 547 7.47 7.02 9.79
N VAL A 548 6.39 7.57 10.36
CA VAL A 548 5.68 8.72 9.79
C VAL A 548 6.54 9.98 9.91
N ILE A 549 7.03 10.26 11.13
CA ILE A 549 7.81 11.49 11.38
C ILE A 549 9.20 11.45 10.73
N GLU A 550 9.79 10.27 10.54
CA GLU A 550 11.06 10.11 9.82
C GLU A 550 10.93 10.39 8.32
N ARG A 551 9.73 10.18 7.75
CA ARG A 551 9.48 10.35 6.30
C ARG A 551 9.10 11.78 5.92
N VAL A 552 8.51 12.56 6.81
CA VAL A 552 8.09 13.94 6.50
C VAL A 552 9.30 14.89 6.43
N SER A 553 9.34 15.72 5.39
CA SER A 553 10.37 16.72 5.11
C SER A 553 9.73 17.97 4.49
N GLU A 554 10.50 19.03 4.27
CA GLU A 554 9.99 20.22 3.55
C GLU A 554 9.53 19.86 2.13
N ALA A 555 10.20 18.90 1.48
CA ALA A 555 9.92 18.47 0.11
C ALA A 555 8.58 17.73 -0.07
N ASN A 556 8.11 17.02 0.97
CA ASN A 556 6.87 16.23 0.92
C ASN A 556 5.81 16.68 1.95
N ALA A 557 5.90 17.93 2.41
CA ALA A 557 5.10 18.48 3.48
C ALA A 557 3.61 18.67 3.13
N ASP A 558 2.72 18.00 3.87
CA ASP A 558 1.31 18.37 3.91
C ASP A 558 1.10 19.76 4.57
N GLU A 559 -0.13 20.29 4.54
CA GLU A 559 -0.42 21.61 5.13
C GLU A 559 -0.14 21.66 6.63
N VAL A 560 -0.34 20.55 7.33
CA VAL A 560 -0.14 20.44 8.78
C VAL A 560 1.35 20.47 9.11
N PHE A 561 2.18 19.74 8.34
CA PHE A 561 3.62 19.72 8.51
C PHE A 561 4.26 21.05 8.13
N ARG A 562 3.78 21.72 7.08
CA ARG A 562 4.18 23.10 6.77
C ARG A 562 3.89 24.06 7.91
N ASP A 563 2.74 23.89 8.57
CA ASP A 563 2.41 24.68 9.76
C ASP A 563 3.33 24.33 10.95
N CYS A 564 3.62 23.05 11.17
CA CYS A 564 4.60 22.61 12.17
C CYS A 564 6.00 23.18 11.92
N LEU A 565 6.48 23.21 10.66
CA LEU A 565 7.76 23.81 10.28
C LEU A 565 7.77 25.32 10.56
N ARG A 566 6.71 26.03 10.16
CA ARG A 566 6.55 27.46 10.45
C ARG A 566 6.59 27.74 11.95
N ILE A 567 5.87 26.94 12.74
CA ILE A 567 5.83 27.06 14.21
C ILE A 567 7.18 26.69 14.82
N ALA A 568 7.83 25.62 14.38
CA ALA A 568 9.14 25.19 14.86
C ALA A 568 10.20 26.27 14.60
N ARG A 569 10.25 26.82 13.39
CA ARG A 569 11.15 27.93 13.05
C ARG A 569 10.87 29.15 13.92
N GLY A 570 9.59 29.49 14.10
CA GLY A 570 9.17 30.54 15.02
C GLY A 570 9.56 30.26 16.48
N ALA A 571 9.55 29.01 16.93
CA ALA A 571 9.91 28.65 18.30
C ALA A 571 11.41 28.82 18.53
N VAL A 572 12.22 28.35 17.57
CA VAL A 572 13.68 28.48 17.59
C VAL A 572 14.11 29.95 17.57
N THR A 573 13.40 30.82 16.84
CA THR A 573 13.70 32.27 16.75
C THR A 573 12.96 33.13 17.79
N GLY A 574 12.18 32.52 18.70
CA GLY A 574 11.46 33.25 19.75
C GLY A 574 10.23 34.03 19.28
N ALA A 575 9.69 33.73 18.09
CA ALA A 575 8.54 34.38 17.47
C ALA A 575 7.17 33.71 17.74
N ILE A 576 7.12 32.55 18.42
CA ILE A 576 5.83 31.93 18.80
C ILE A 576 5.11 32.73 19.88
N LYS A 577 3.77 32.71 19.86
CA LYS A 577 2.96 33.38 20.88
C LYS A 577 3.00 32.67 22.23
N GLY A 578 3.34 31.37 22.22
CA GLY A 578 3.29 30.51 23.40
C GLY A 578 1.86 30.24 23.86
N GLY A 579 1.70 29.24 24.70
CA GLY A 579 0.37 28.80 25.16
C GLY A 579 0.40 27.85 26.35
N SER A 580 1.58 27.31 26.66
CA SER A 580 1.77 26.38 27.78
C SER A 580 1.85 27.10 29.14
N LYS A 581 2.07 28.43 29.14
CA LYS A 581 2.30 29.27 30.33
C LYS A 581 3.46 28.75 31.20
N GLY A 582 4.58 28.40 30.56
CA GLY A 582 5.82 27.98 31.22
C GLY A 582 5.83 26.51 31.64
N ALA A 583 5.04 25.66 30.97
CA ALA A 583 5.00 24.23 31.23
C ALA A 583 6.28 23.54 30.74
N ASN A 584 6.67 22.47 31.44
CA ASN A 584 7.73 21.56 31.03
C ASN A 584 7.22 20.13 30.80
N HIS A 585 5.94 19.85 31.09
CA HIS A 585 5.29 18.56 30.86
C HIS A 585 3.85 18.76 30.35
N TYR A 586 3.33 17.77 29.63
CA TYR A 586 1.93 17.70 29.26
C TYR A 586 1.49 16.24 29.11
N HIS A 587 0.18 16.03 29.05
CA HIS A 587 -0.40 14.76 28.62
C HIS A 587 -1.72 15.00 27.87
N ALA A 588 -2.16 14.02 27.08
CA ALA A 588 -3.45 14.06 26.41
C ALA A 588 -4.61 13.93 27.42
N ASP A 589 -5.68 14.69 27.21
CA ASP A 589 -6.90 14.67 28.03
C ASP A 589 -7.65 13.32 27.96
N SER A 590 -7.46 12.57 26.87
CA SER A 590 -8.04 11.25 26.60
C SER A 590 -7.40 10.10 27.38
N MET A 591 -6.29 10.33 28.11
CA MET A 591 -5.61 9.27 28.85
C MET A 591 -6.47 8.75 30.01
N LYS A 592 -6.85 7.46 29.95
CA LYS A 592 -7.63 6.80 31.03
C LYS A 592 -6.92 6.81 32.40
N ARG A 593 -5.59 6.80 32.41
CA ARG A 593 -4.77 6.84 33.63
C ARG A 593 -3.75 7.97 33.52
N PHE A 594 -3.94 9.01 34.32
CA PHE A 594 -3.02 10.14 34.34
C PHE A 594 -1.66 9.77 34.95
N PRO A 595 -0.56 10.37 34.45
CA PRO A 595 0.76 10.17 35.03
C PRO A 595 0.80 10.53 36.52
N ALA A 596 1.62 9.81 37.30
CA ALA A 596 1.70 10.03 38.74
C ALA A 596 2.20 11.45 39.09
N TRP A 597 3.09 12.00 38.25
CA TRP A 597 3.60 13.36 38.43
C TRP A 597 2.49 14.41 38.31
N ALA A 598 1.54 14.25 37.39
CA ALA A 598 0.48 15.22 37.12
C ALA A 598 -0.37 15.52 38.36
N LYS A 599 -0.55 14.54 39.26
CA LYS A 599 -1.33 14.69 40.50
C LYS A 599 -0.72 15.68 41.50
N ARG A 600 0.58 15.97 41.40
CA ARG A 600 1.33 16.82 42.34
C ARG A 600 1.92 18.07 41.67
N SER A 601 1.62 18.28 40.39
CA SER A 601 2.17 19.36 39.59
C SER A 601 1.18 20.50 39.42
N LEU A 602 1.70 21.70 39.16
CA LEU A 602 0.87 22.84 38.84
C LEU A 602 0.37 22.72 37.39
N GLU A 603 -0.93 22.57 37.19
CA GLU A 603 -1.55 22.71 35.87
C GLU A 603 -1.44 24.19 35.44
N THR A 604 -0.77 24.44 34.32
CA THR A 604 -0.51 25.80 33.83
C THR A 604 -1.49 26.22 32.73
N ALA A 605 -1.91 25.29 31.88
CA ALA A 605 -2.82 25.54 30.77
C ALA A 605 -3.53 24.28 30.26
N ARG A 606 -4.66 24.48 29.57
CA ARG A 606 -5.31 23.47 28.73
C ARG A 606 -5.48 24.07 27.34
N VAL A 607 -4.90 23.43 26.33
CA VAL A 607 -4.93 23.90 24.95
C VAL A 607 -5.23 22.72 24.06
N GLY A 608 -6.37 22.77 23.37
CA GLY A 608 -6.90 21.65 22.59
C GLY A 608 -7.03 20.39 23.44
N HIS A 609 -6.49 19.26 22.98
CA HIS A 609 -6.55 17.98 23.69
C HIS A 609 -5.40 17.74 24.69
N HIS A 610 -4.61 18.78 25.00
CA HIS A 610 -3.48 18.69 25.92
C HIS A 610 -3.68 19.48 27.22
N ILE A 611 -3.24 18.86 28.32
CA ILE A 611 -3.18 19.46 29.66
C ILE A 611 -1.71 19.66 30.03
N PHE A 612 -1.31 20.89 30.31
CA PHE A 612 0.07 21.32 30.51
C PHE A 612 0.38 21.57 31.98
N TYR A 613 1.59 21.21 32.40
CA TYR A 613 2.03 21.28 33.78
C TYR A 613 3.45 21.82 33.92
N LYS A 614 3.69 22.47 35.06
CA LYS A 614 5.01 22.81 35.55
C LYS A 614 5.35 21.93 36.75
N LEU A 615 6.41 21.13 36.58
CA LEU A 615 7.03 20.34 37.65
C LEU A 615 8.14 21.12 38.32
#